data_AF-A0A5J4QIC4-F1
#
_entry.id   AF-A0A5J4QIC4-F1
#
_cell.length_a   1.000
_cell.length_b   1.000
_cell.length_c   1.000
_cell.angle_alpha   90.00
_cell.angle_beta   90.00
_cell.angle_gamma   90.00
#
_symmetry.space_group_name_H-M   'P 1'
#
loop_
_entity.id
_entity.type
_entity.pdbx_description
1 polymer ?
#
loop_
_entity_poly.entity_id
_entity_poly.type
_entity_poly.pdbx_seq_one_letter_code
_entity_poly.pdbx_strand_id
1 'polypeptide(L)'
;MEIGSLFKGQGVAAKRSYIQGIVDVLNNCKPYLVDDYNVFLVANDKYNLYPSIAEKAEMQIVNQYKRPVLNRTEKDKGAYSEIIFHLKRG
;
A
#
# COMPACT_ATOMS: atom_id res chain seq x y z
N MET A 1 7.86 -12.01 12.82
CA MET A 1 7.97 -10.54 12.82
C MET A 1 6.64 -9.99 12.39
N GLU A 2 5.92 -9.30 13.29
CA GLU A 2 4.68 -8.60 12.95
C GLU A 2 5.03 -7.21 12.43
N ILE A 3 4.54 -6.86 11.24
CA ILE A 3 4.68 -5.51 10.70
C ILE A 3 3.77 -4.59 11.52
N GLY A 4 4.38 -3.89 12.47
CA GLY A 4 3.79 -2.78 13.21
C GLY A 4 2.99 -3.19 14.43
N SER A 5 3.68 -3.39 15.56
CA SER A 5 3.02 -3.39 16.88
C SER A 5 2.19 -2.11 17.04
N LEU A 6 0.93 -2.24 17.49
CA LEU A 6 -0.01 -1.15 17.83
C LEU A 6 0.60 -0.05 18.74
N PHE A 7 1.81 -0.27 19.25
CA PHE A 7 2.48 0.52 20.28
C PHE A 7 3.15 1.82 19.83
N LYS A 8 3.35 2.07 18.52
CA LYS A 8 4.12 3.26 18.06
C LYS A 8 3.30 4.51 17.69
N GLY A 9 1.98 4.47 17.89
CA GLY A 9 1.09 5.60 17.58
C GLY A 9 0.99 5.95 16.10
N GLN A 10 0.06 6.83 15.73
CA GLN A 10 -0.18 7.25 14.34
C GLN A 10 0.71 8.42 13.89
N GLY A 11 1.83 8.64 14.58
CA GLY A 11 2.72 9.77 14.36
C GLY A 11 3.45 9.72 13.02
N VAL A 12 4.04 10.85 12.62
CA VAL A 12 4.80 11.00 11.37
C VAL A 12 5.91 9.93 11.25
N ALA A 13 6.57 9.60 12.37
CA ALA A 13 7.61 8.56 12.40
C ALA A 13 7.08 7.16 12.04
N ALA A 14 5.89 6.80 12.53
CA ALA A 14 5.28 5.50 12.22
C ALA A 14 4.91 5.41 10.74
N LYS A 15 4.35 6.48 10.15
CA LYS A 15 4.05 6.54 8.71
C LYS A 15 5.32 6.44 7.86
N ARG A 16 6.39 7.12 8.25
CA ARG A 16 7.70 7.04 7.57
C ARG A 16 8.28 5.63 7.62
N SER A 17 8.24 4.99 8.80
CA SER A 17 8.70 3.61 8.97
C SER A 17 7.87 2.62 8.15
N TYR A 18 6.56 2.83 8.08
CA TYR A 18 5.66 2.02 7.25
C TYR A 18 6.01 2.16 5.76
N ILE A 19 6.11 3.40 5.26
CA ILE A 19 6.52 3.66 3.87
C ILE A 19 7.85 2.97 3.56
N GLN A 20 8.87 3.17 4.42
CA GLN A 20 10.19 2.60 4.19
C GLN A 20 10.15 1.07 4.16
N GLY A 21 9.44 0.44 5.10
CA GLY A 21 9.33 -1.02 5.15
C GLY A 21 8.71 -1.62 3.88
N ILE A 22 7.68 -0.97 3.31
CA ILE A 22 7.09 -1.44 2.03
C ILE A 22 8.06 -1.22 0.86
N VAL A 23 8.75 -0.07 0.81
CA VAL A 23 9.76 0.22 -0.22
C VAL A 23 10.88 -0.82 -0.20
N ASP A 24 11.38 -1.17 0.97
CA ASP A 24 12.45 -2.18 1.13
C ASP A 24 12.00 -3.55 0.61
N VAL A 25 10.76 -3.96 0.91
CA VAL A 25 10.19 -5.22 0.39
C VAL A 25 10.08 -5.18 -1.13
N LEU A 26 9.54 -4.11 -1.71
CA LEU A 26 9.42 -3.98 -3.17
C LEU A 26 10.79 -4.01 -3.85
N ASN A 27 11.77 -3.30 -3.31
CA ASN A 27 13.14 -3.29 -3.83
C ASN A 27 13.82 -4.66 -3.71
N ASN A 28 13.54 -5.42 -2.67
CA ASN A 28 14.04 -6.80 -2.53
C ASN A 28 13.36 -7.77 -3.50
N CYS A 29 12.11 -7.52 -3.88
CA CYS A 29 11.41 -8.33 -4.90
C CYS A 29 11.89 -8.03 -6.32
N LYS A 30 12.15 -6.75 -6.64
CA LYS A 30 12.49 -6.27 -8.00
C LYS A 30 13.49 -7.14 -8.78
N PRO A 31 14.64 -7.58 -8.23
CA PRO A 31 15.65 -8.34 -8.97
C PRO A 31 15.16 -9.70 -9.48
N TYR A 32 14.06 -10.20 -8.91
CA TYR A 32 13.47 -11.51 -9.22
C TYR A 32 12.21 -11.40 -10.08
N LEU A 33 11.78 -10.17 -10.40
CA LEU A 33 10.64 -9.95 -11.29
C LEU A 33 11.10 -9.97 -12.75
N VAL A 34 10.26 -10.53 -13.63
CA VAL A 34 10.46 -10.41 -15.07
C VAL A 34 10.34 -8.96 -15.53
N ASP A 35 10.92 -8.64 -16.67
CA ASP A 35 10.70 -7.35 -17.32
C ASP A 35 9.20 -7.11 -17.56
N ASP A 36 8.78 -5.84 -17.50
CA ASP A 36 7.39 -5.41 -17.61
C ASP A 36 6.41 -6.07 -16.62
N TYR A 37 6.88 -6.34 -15.40
CA TYR A 37 6.05 -6.90 -14.34
C TYR A 37 4.81 -6.04 -14.02
N ASN A 38 3.82 -6.71 -13.43
CA ASN A 38 2.64 -6.08 -12.86
C ASN A 38 2.59 -6.41 -11.36
N VAL A 39 2.67 -5.40 -10.51
CA VAL A 39 2.55 -5.54 -9.05
C VAL A 39 1.21 -4.94 -8.63
N PHE A 40 0.39 -5.74 -7.92
CA PHE A 40 -0.89 -5.28 -7.40
C PHE A 40 -0.82 -5.21 -5.88
N LEU A 41 -0.96 -4.00 -5.33
CA LEU A 41 -1.05 -3.78 -3.89
C LEU A 41 -2.48 -3.41 -3.52
N VAL A 42 -3.05 -4.13 -2.55
CA VAL A 42 -4.41 -3.86 -2.04
C VAL A 42 -4.29 -3.23 -0.67
N ALA A 43 -4.85 -2.03 -0.50
CA ALA A 43 -4.79 -1.33 0.77
C ALA A 43 -5.90 -0.31 0.97
N ASN A 44 -6.26 -0.07 2.23
CA ASN A 44 -7.02 1.11 2.62
C ASN A 44 -6.05 2.27 2.86
N ASP A 45 -5.83 3.11 1.85
CA ASP A 45 -4.85 4.19 1.95
C ASP A 45 -5.44 5.48 2.55
N LYS A 46 -5.76 5.44 3.84
CA LYS A 46 -6.36 6.57 4.57
C LYS A 46 -5.49 7.84 4.56
N TYR A 47 -4.17 7.71 4.44
CA TYR A 47 -3.22 8.82 4.54
C TYR A 47 -2.49 9.13 3.23
N ASN A 48 -2.93 8.56 2.11
CA ASN A 48 -2.32 8.75 0.80
C ASN A 48 -0.80 8.43 0.77
N LEU A 49 -0.41 7.31 1.40
CA LEU A 49 0.99 6.88 1.54
C LEU A 49 1.51 6.13 0.29
N TYR A 50 0.62 5.47 -0.46
CA TYR A 50 1.01 4.59 -1.57
C TYR A 50 1.63 5.32 -2.76
N PRO A 51 1.23 6.56 -3.11
CA PRO A 51 1.98 7.35 -4.10
C PRO A 51 3.45 7.56 -3.71
N SER A 52 3.73 7.87 -2.44
CA SER A 52 5.11 8.03 -1.96
C SER A 52 5.88 6.72 -1.90
N ILE A 53 5.21 5.59 -1.64
CA ILE A 53 5.82 4.26 -1.70
C ILE A 53 6.24 3.94 -3.14
N ALA A 54 5.35 4.16 -4.11
CA ALA A 54 5.64 3.90 -5.52
C ALA A 54 6.84 4.74 -6.01
N GLU A 55 6.83 6.05 -5.73
CA GLU A 55 7.92 6.96 -6.09
C GLU A 55 9.27 6.50 -5.50
N LYS A 56 9.31 6.23 -4.19
CA LYS A 56 10.55 5.79 -3.51
C LYS A 56 11.03 4.41 -3.94
N ALA A 57 10.11 3.56 -4.37
CA ALA A 57 10.42 2.26 -4.92
C ALA A 57 10.67 2.34 -6.44
N GLU A 58 10.89 3.50 -7.05
CA GLU A 58 11.11 3.67 -8.50
C GLU A 58 10.09 2.87 -9.36
N MET A 59 8.84 2.92 -8.92
CA MET A 59 7.69 2.31 -9.57
C MET A 59 6.64 3.38 -9.84
N GLN A 60 5.73 3.09 -10.77
CA GLN A 60 4.64 3.98 -11.13
C GLN A 60 3.29 3.30 -10.93
N ILE A 61 2.37 4.00 -10.27
CA ILE A 61 0.97 3.57 -10.20
C ILE A 61 0.31 3.91 -11.53
N VAL A 62 0.14 2.92 -12.40
CA VAL A 62 -0.46 3.12 -13.73
C VAL A 62 -1.99 3.03 -13.70
N ASN A 63 -2.56 2.32 -12.73
CA ASN A 63 -4.02 2.28 -12.51
C ASN A 63 -4.35 2.21 -11.01
N GLN A 64 -5.53 2.71 -10.63
CA GLN A 64 -6.13 2.54 -9.31
C GLN A 64 -7.56 2.07 -9.43
N TYR A 65 -7.91 1.02 -8.72
CA TYR A 65 -9.28 0.48 -8.69
C TYR A 65 -9.83 0.60 -7.28
N LYS A 66 -11.03 1.17 -7.13
CA LYS A 66 -11.72 1.23 -5.83
C LYS A 66 -12.76 0.13 -5.78
N ARG A 67 -12.65 -0.78 -4.81
CA ARG A 67 -13.69 -1.78 -4.56
C ARG A 67 -14.53 -1.32 -3.36
N PRO A 68 -15.85 -1.08 -3.55
CA PRO A 68 -16.74 -0.87 -2.43
C PRO A 68 -16.90 -2.18 -1.68
N VAL A 69 -16.46 -2.24 -0.42
CA VAL A 69 -16.73 -3.38 0.45
C VAL A 69 -18.07 -3.12 1.14
N LEU A 70 -19.09 -3.91 0.79
CA LEU A 70 -20.39 -3.87 1.46
C LEU A 70 -20.27 -4.59 2.81
N ASN A 71 -20.46 -3.86 3.90
CA ASN A 71 -20.50 -4.46 5.25
C ASN A 71 -21.72 -5.41 5.35
N ARG A 72 -21.51 -6.66 5.77
CA ARG A 72 -22.58 -7.65 5.98
C ARG A 72 -23.33 -7.51 7.33
N THR A 73 -23.03 -6.51 8.17
CA THR A 73 -23.68 -6.30 9.47
C THR A 73 -23.76 -4.82 9.87
N GLU A 74 -24.91 -4.41 10.40
CA GLU A 74 -25.40 -3.03 10.63
C GLU A 74 -24.71 -2.19 11.73
N LYS A 75 -23.51 -2.54 12.22
CA LYS A 75 -22.94 -1.82 13.38
C LYS A 75 -21.88 -0.76 13.12
N ASP A 76 -21.34 -0.64 11.91
CA ASP A 76 -20.41 0.45 11.59
C ASP A 76 -20.61 0.96 10.15
N LYS A 77 -21.09 2.21 10.03
CA LYS A 77 -21.50 2.85 8.77
C LYS A 77 -20.33 3.51 8.00
N GLY A 78 -19.09 3.16 8.32
CA GLY A 78 -17.93 3.62 7.54
C GLY A 78 -17.79 2.79 6.27
N ALA A 79 -17.93 3.41 5.10
CA ALA A 79 -17.60 2.75 3.83
C ALA A 79 -16.12 2.35 3.85
N TYR A 80 -15.84 1.06 4.01
CA TYR A 80 -14.50 0.51 3.86
C TYR A 80 -14.21 0.41 2.37
N SER A 81 -13.41 1.33 1.84
CA SER A 81 -12.93 1.25 0.45
C SER A 81 -11.49 0.75 0.45
N GLU A 82 -11.28 -0.43 -0.10
CA GLU A 82 -9.95 -0.88 -0.49
C GLU A 82 -9.61 -0.30 -1.87
N ILE A 83 -8.38 0.19 -2.01
CA ILE A 83 -7.79 0.63 -3.27
C ILE A 83 -6.83 -0.47 -3.72
N ILE A 84 -6.98 -0.91 -4.96
CA ILE A 84 -6.01 -1.76 -5.64
C ILE A 84 -5.13 -0.85 -6.48
N PHE A 85 -3.86 -0.75 -6.10
CA PHE A 85 -2.84 -0.04 -6.84
C PHE A 85 -2.17 -1.01 -7.81
N HIS A 86 -2.17 -0.67 -9.10
CA HIS A 86 -1.42 -1.38 -10.10
C HIS A 86 -0.11 -0.64 -10.37
N LEU A 87 1.00 -1.23 -9.94
CA LEU A 87 2.34 -0.70 -10.10
C LEU A 87 3.06 -1.41 -11.25
N LYS A 88 3.75 -0.62 -12.07
CA LYS A 88 4.75 -1.07 -13.04
C LYS A 88 6.09 -0.40 -12.76
N ARG A 89 7.13 -0.86 -13.45
CA ARG A 89 8.44 -0.22 -13.44
C ARG A 89 8.30 1.27 -13.82
N GLY A 90 8.94 2.15 -13.07
CA GLY A 90 8.92 3.60 -13.29
C GLY A 90 9.97 4.12 -14.26
#